data_AF-A0A511ND72-F1
#
_entry.id   AF-A0A511ND72-F1
#
_cell.length_a   1.000
_cell.length_b   1.000
_cell.length_c   1.000
_cell.angle_alpha   90.00
_cell.angle_beta   90.00
_cell.angle_gamma   90.00
#
_symmetry.space_group_name_H-M   'P 1'
#
loop_
_entity.id
_entity.type
_entity.pdbx_description
1 polymer ?
#
loop_
_entity_poly.entity_id
_entity_poly.type
_entity_poly.pdbx_seq_one_letter_code
_entity_poly.pdbx_strand_id
1 'polypeptide(L)'
;MARVNILNEVSNGTSGEWKLCFQWCEYVYDDGSTENGYRFIWRKPDNTLQAARGQARIPSFEDMQELILLATRDGWLITVEKKLL
;
A
#
# COMPACT_ATOMS: atom_id res chain seq x y z
N MET A 1 -0.59 8.98 -16.66
CA MET A 1 0.36 8.81 -15.54
C MET A 1 -0.23 9.56 -14.34
N ALA A 2 0.17 9.24 -13.12
CA ALA A 2 -0.26 10.02 -11.95
C ALA A 2 0.97 10.38 -11.12
N ARG A 3 1.13 11.67 -10.83
CA ARG A 3 2.11 12.14 -9.85
C ARG A 3 1.53 11.87 -8.46
N VAL A 4 2.33 11.28 -7.56
CA VAL A 4 1.87 10.94 -6.21
C VAL A 4 2.59 11.79 -5.18
N ASN A 5 1.83 12.56 -4.41
CA ASN A 5 2.31 13.33 -3.28
C ASN A 5 2.06 12.52 -2.00
N ILE A 6 3.12 12.21 -1.26
CA ILE A 6 3.01 11.48 0.02
C ILE A 6 2.70 12.49 1.12
N LEU A 7 1.56 12.29 1.80
CA LEU A 7 1.12 13.17 2.88
C LEU A 7 1.48 12.59 4.25
N ASN A 8 1.32 11.28 4.42
CA ASN A 8 1.75 10.55 5.62
C ASN A 8 2.34 9.19 5.25
N GLU A 9 3.29 8.70 6.05
CA GLU A 9 3.94 7.41 5.86
C GLU A 9 4.34 6.80 7.20
N VAL A 10 4.16 5.49 7.32
CA VAL A 10 4.82 4.63 8.33
C VAL A 10 5.48 3.45 7.64
N SER A 11 6.50 2.86 8.27
CA SER A 11 7.17 1.65 7.78
C SER A 11 7.46 0.67 8.90
N ASN A 12 7.49 -0.62 8.58
CA ASN A 12 7.83 -1.69 9.52
C ASN A 12 9.30 -2.12 9.49
N GLY A 13 10.16 -1.44 8.72
CA GLY A 13 11.57 -1.82 8.52
C GLY A 13 12.56 -0.75 8.94
N THR A 14 13.85 -1.11 8.91
CA THR A 14 14.97 -0.28 9.34
C THR A 14 15.54 0.54 8.17
N SER A 15 16.21 1.65 8.48
CA SER A 15 16.96 2.42 7.47
C SER A 15 18.10 1.59 6.89
N GLY A 16 18.36 1.73 5.58
CA GLY A 16 19.40 0.97 4.88
C GLY A 16 18.97 -0.43 4.42
N GLU A 17 17.74 -0.84 4.69
CA GLU A 17 17.17 -2.11 4.23
C GLU A 17 15.92 -1.88 3.36
N TRP A 18 15.43 -2.96 2.75
CA TRP A 18 14.11 -2.95 2.13
C TRP A 18 13.05 -2.81 3.22
N LYS A 19 12.10 -1.90 3.03
CA LYS A 19 11.02 -1.69 3.99
C LYS A 19 9.67 -1.52 3.30
N LEU A 20 8.64 -2.10 3.91
CA LEU A 20 7.26 -1.94 3.49
C LEU A 20 6.71 -0.68 4.13
N CYS A 21 6.18 0.21 3.31
CA CYS A 21 5.58 1.46 3.72
C CYS A 21 4.07 1.39 3.54
N PHE A 22 3.35 1.94 4.50
CA PHE A 22 1.95 2.27 4.38
C PHE A 22 1.82 3.79 4.29
N GLN A 23 1.23 4.28 3.20
CA GLN A 23 1.19 5.71 2.86
C GLN A 23 -0.24 6.20 2.68
N TRP A 24 -0.52 7.43 3.13
CA TRP A 24 -1.66 8.23 2.68
C TRP A 24 -1.16 9.27 1.68
N CYS A 25 -1.75 9.29 0.49
CA CYS A 25 -1.26 10.07 -0.63
C CYS A 25 -2.38 10.85 -1.31
N GLU A 26 -1.97 11.91 -2.01
CA GLU A 26 -2.74 12.55 -3.07
C GLU A 26 -2.19 12.08 -4.42
N TYR A 27 -3.08 11.65 -5.30
CA TYR A 27 -2.83 11.22 -6.67
C TYR A 27 -3.28 12.35 -7.59
N VAL A 28 -2.35 12.92 -8.35
CA VAL A 28 -2.61 13.98 -9.33
C VAL A 28 -2.52 13.38 -10.71
N TYR A 29 -3.65 13.32 -11.41
CA TYR A 29 -3.76 12.75 -12.74
C TYR A 29 -3.44 13.77 -13.83
N ASP A 30 -3.15 13.28 -15.04
CA ASP A 30 -2.75 14.13 -16.17
C ASP A 30 -3.86 15.11 -16.62
N ASP A 31 -5.13 14.81 -16.31
CA ASP A 31 -6.28 15.69 -16.56
C ASP A 31 -6.47 16.78 -15.49
N GLY A 32 -5.58 16.83 -14.50
CA GLY A 32 -5.63 17.77 -13.38
C GLY A 32 -6.57 17.37 -12.26
N SER A 33 -7.30 16.26 -12.38
CA SER A 33 -8.08 15.71 -11.27
C SER A 33 -7.16 15.20 -10.17
N THR A 34 -7.66 15.25 -8.93
CA THR A 34 -6.95 14.70 -7.79
C THR A 34 -7.83 13.73 -7.01
N GLU A 35 -7.21 12.66 -6.53
CA GLU A 35 -7.85 11.72 -5.62
C GLU A 35 -6.93 11.42 -4.46
N ASN A 36 -7.49 11.29 -3.26
CA ASN A 36 -6.73 10.79 -2.12
C ASN A 36 -6.88 9.28 -1.98
N GLY A 37 -5.91 8.65 -1.32
CA GLY A 37 -6.00 7.23 -1.02
C GLY A 37 -4.77 6.69 -0.32
N TYR A 38 -4.95 5.53 0.30
CA TYR A 38 -3.87 4.76 0.87
C TYR A 38 -3.15 3.90 -0.18
N ARG A 39 -1.94 3.45 0.14
CA ARG A 39 -1.28 2.34 -0.57
C ARG A 39 -0.22 1.67 0.29
N PHE A 40 0.08 0.42 -0.05
CA PHE A 40 1.33 -0.22 0.33
C PHE A 40 2.37 -0.04 -0.77
N ILE A 41 3.61 0.24 -0.39
CA ILE A 41 4.72 0.36 -1.35
C ILE A 41 6.04 -0.01 -0.69
N TRP A 42 6.96 -0.57 -1.48
CA TRP A 42 8.32 -0.85 -1.01
C TRP A 42 9.24 0.34 -1.23
N ARG A 43 10.06 0.62 -0.22
CA ARG A 43 11.28 1.42 -0.38
C ARG A 43 12.49 0.50 -0.47
N LYS A 44 13.41 0.88 -1.36
CA LYS A 44 14.73 0.27 -1.50
C LYS A 44 15.63 0.67 -0.31
N PRO A 45 16.78 -0.01 -0.12
CA PRO A 45 17.81 0.38 0.85
C PRO A 45 18.27 1.84 0.74
N ASP A 46 18.30 2.38 -0.49
CA ASP A 46 18.61 3.79 -0.78
C ASP A 46 17.44 4.77 -0.47
N ASN A 47 16.38 4.27 0.16
CA ASN A 47 15.15 4.96 0.52
C ASN A 47 14.28 5.44 -0.66
N THR A 48 14.64 5.14 -1.91
CA THR A 48 13.81 5.46 -3.08
C THR A 48 12.66 4.47 -3.24
N LEU A 49 11.57 4.91 -3.87
CA LEU A 49 10.37 4.09 -4.05
C LEU A 49 10.54 3.06 -5.17
N GLN A 50 10.00 1.86 -4.98
CA GLN A 50 9.90 0.84 -6.01
C GLN A 50 8.45 0.73 -6.53
N ALA A 51 8.07 1.65 -7.42
CA ALA A 51 6.69 1.76 -7.96
C ALA A 51 6.31 0.69 -8.99
N ALA A 52 7.18 -0.27 -9.31
CA ALA A 52 6.92 -1.28 -10.36
C ALA A 52 6.23 -2.56 -9.83
N ARG A 53 5.82 -2.62 -8.55
CA ARG A 53 5.30 -3.84 -7.91
C ARG A 53 3.77 -3.86 -7.70
N GLY A 54 3.00 -3.26 -8.60
CA GLY A 54 1.54 -3.45 -8.64
C GLY A 54 0.77 -2.80 -7.49
N GLN A 55 1.15 -1.58 -7.11
CA GLN A 55 0.43 -0.79 -6.11
C GLN A 55 -0.96 -0.39 -6.61
N ALA A 56 -1.98 -0.67 -5.80
CA ALA A 56 -3.33 -0.13 -5.97
C ALA A 56 -3.54 1.04 -5.01
N ARG A 57 -4.26 2.06 -5.45
CA ARG A 57 -4.84 3.07 -4.56
C ARG A 57 -5.98 2.41 -3.79
N ILE A 58 -5.94 2.47 -2.47
CA ILE A 58 -7.02 2.05 -1.59
C ILE A 58 -7.77 3.33 -1.19
N PRO A 59 -8.99 3.58 -1.68
CA PRO A 59 -9.63 4.89 -1.55
C PRO A 59 -9.82 5.34 -0.11
N SER A 60 -10.21 4.41 0.77
CA SER A 60 -10.49 4.70 2.17
C SER A 60 -9.98 3.61 3.13
N PHE A 61 -9.97 3.93 4.42
CA PHE A 61 -9.72 2.94 5.46
C PHE A 61 -10.86 1.92 5.55
N GLU A 62 -12.10 2.33 5.27
CA GLU A 62 -13.27 1.44 5.26
C GLU A 62 -13.12 0.35 4.20
N ASP A 63 -12.72 0.70 2.97
CA ASP A 63 -12.44 -0.28 1.90
C ASP A 63 -11.37 -1.30 2.33
N MET A 64 -10.31 -0.81 2.98
CA MET A 64 -9.24 -1.69 3.48
C MET A 64 -9.78 -2.68 4.51
N GLN A 65 -10.54 -2.19 5.49
CA GLN A 65 -11.13 -3.02 6.53
C GLN A 65 -12.11 -4.04 5.94
N GLU A 66 -12.95 -3.62 5.00
CA GLU A 66 -13.90 -4.50 4.33
C GLU A 66 -13.18 -5.65 3.62
N LEU A 67 -12.12 -5.37 2.85
CA LEU A 67 -11.35 -6.40 2.15
C LEU A 67 -10.71 -7.41 3.12
N ILE A 68 -10.18 -6.93 4.26
CA ILE A 68 -9.63 -7.81 5.31
C ILE A 68 -10.74 -8.68 5.93
N LEU A 69 -11.92 -8.10 6.19
CA LEU A 69 -13.06 -8.84 6.73
C LEU A 69 -13.57 -9.89 5.73
N LEU A 70 -13.62 -9.57 4.44
CA LEU A 70 -14.00 -10.52 3.39
C LEU A 70 -12.99 -11.67 3.30
N ALA A 71 -11.69 -11.39 3.31
CA ALA A 71 -10.65 -12.43 3.36
C ALA A 71 -10.74 -13.33 4.61
N THR A 72 -11.13 -12.73 5.75
CA THR A 72 -11.37 -13.46 7.00
C THR A 72 -12.58 -14.38 6.87
N ARG A 73 -13.70 -13.87 6.33
CA ARG A 73 -14.95 -14.63 6.13
C ARG A 73 -14.78 -15.77 5.13
N ASP A 74 -13.98 -15.55 4.09
CA ASP A 74 -13.61 -16.57 3.11
C ASP A 74 -12.61 -17.61 3.68
N GLY A 75 -12.09 -17.35 4.88
CA GLY A 75 -11.35 -18.33 5.68
C GLY A 75 -9.88 -18.50 5.30
N TRP A 76 -9.35 -17.73 4.34
CA TRP A 76 -7.95 -17.86 3.92
C TRP A 76 -6.98 -16.91 4.62
N LEU A 77 -7.43 -15.77 5.15
CA LEU A 77 -6.55 -14.69 5.62
C LEU A 77 -5.38 -15.18 6.51
N ILE A 78 -5.66 -16.01 7.52
CA ILE A 78 -4.63 -16.55 8.44
C ILE A 78 -4.23 -17.99 8.15
N THR A 79 -4.98 -18.69 7.30
CA THR A 79 -4.77 -20.12 7.06
C THR A 79 -3.85 -20.36 5.87
N VAL A 80 -3.82 -19.43 4.90
CA VAL A 80 -3.00 -19.53 3.69
C VAL A 80 -1.52 -19.60 4.01
N GLU A 81 -1.04 -18.84 5.00
CA GLU A 81 0.36 -18.82 5.42
C GLU A 81 0.80 -20.16 6.03
N LYS A 82 -0.09 -20.81 6.78
CA LYS A 82 0.19 -22.10 7.46
C LYS A 82 0.22 -23.29 6.51
N LYS A 83 -0.43 -23.18 5.34
CA LYS A 83 -0.44 -24.24 4.31
C LYS A 83 0.84 -24.26 3.47
N LEU A 84 1.67 -23.22 3.57
CA LEU A 84 2.90 -23.05 2.78
C LEU A 84 4.17 -23.47 3.56
N LEU A 85 4.00 -23.97 4.78
CA LEU A 85 5.03 -24.56 5.64
C LEU A 85 4.81 -26.08 5.70
#